data_AF-A0A0E9MTZ8-F1
#
_entry.id   AF-A0A0E9MTZ8-F1
#
_cell.length_a   1.000
_cell.length_b   1.000
_cell.length_c   1.000
_cell.angle_alpha   90.00
_cell.angle_beta   90.00
_cell.angle_gamma   90.00
#
_symmetry.space_group_name_H-M   'P 1'
#
loop_
_entity.id
_entity.type
_entity.pdbx_description
1 polymer ?
#
loop_
_entity_poly.entity_id
_entity_poly.type
_entity_poly.pdbx_seq_one_letter_code
_entity_poly.pdbx_strand_id
1 'polypeptide(L)'
;MRQIAQSENLRFIDGSAKTADALKVMGADKYLKSDPARSINVGIVGDRGMGVTAGNLGLPPYQVALGFTEGSDAAKAHRLSSHLVAALSQYWNVEIVPKGRGASPMKACDGIRLKQDP
;
A
#
# COMPACT_ATOMS: atom_id res chain seq x y z
N MET A 1 7.18 -9.59 -1.33
CA MET A 1 6.30 -8.89 -2.30
C MET A 1 6.76 -9.03 -3.75
N ARG A 2 7.99 -8.64 -4.12
CA ARG A 2 8.47 -8.74 -5.53
C ARG A 2 8.36 -10.14 -6.13
N GLN A 3 8.78 -11.17 -5.39
CA GLN A 3 8.67 -12.58 -5.81
C GLN A 3 7.21 -13.01 -6.02
N ILE A 4 6.31 -12.60 -5.13
CA ILE A 4 4.87 -12.91 -5.25
C ILE A 4 4.25 -12.22 -6.47
N ALA A 5 4.60 -10.95 -6.71
CA ALA A 5 4.15 -10.26 -7.92
C ALA A 5 4.59 -11.03 -9.17
N GLN A 6 5.84 -11.48 -9.21
CA GLN A 6 6.37 -12.26 -10.34
C GLN A 6 5.64 -13.60 -10.50
N SER A 7 5.39 -14.36 -9.43
CA SER A 7 4.69 -15.65 -9.50
C SER A 7 3.24 -15.52 -9.96
N GLU A 8 2.60 -14.38 -9.69
CA GLU A 8 1.23 -14.07 -10.09
C GLU A 8 1.14 -13.36 -11.46
N ASN A 9 2.28 -13.18 -12.13
CA ASN A 9 2.43 -12.39 -13.37
C ASN A 9 1.87 -10.96 -13.24
N LEU A 10 2.16 -10.32 -12.11
CA LEU A 10 1.77 -8.94 -11.77
C LEU A 10 3.00 -8.04 -11.66
N ARG A 11 2.77 -6.73 -11.74
CA ARG A 11 3.85 -5.75 -11.68
C ARG A 11 4.12 -5.30 -10.25
N PHE A 12 5.36 -5.47 -9.80
CA PHE A 12 5.84 -4.85 -8.57
C PHE A 12 6.22 -3.38 -8.83
N ILE A 13 5.86 -2.50 -7.90
CA ILE A 13 6.25 -1.09 -7.91
C ILE A 13 6.94 -0.72 -6.61
N ASP A 14 7.99 0.10 -6.69
CA ASP A 14 8.68 0.67 -5.55
C ASP A 14 8.80 2.18 -5.74
N GLY A 15 7.99 2.91 -4.98
CA GLY A 15 7.98 4.37 -4.94
C GLY A 15 8.69 4.94 -3.72
N SER A 16 9.39 4.12 -2.92
CA SER A 16 9.92 4.48 -1.60
C SER A 16 10.87 5.68 -1.67
N ALA A 17 11.80 5.69 -2.63
CA ALA A 17 12.74 6.80 -2.82
C ALA A 17 12.02 8.11 -3.20
N LYS A 18 11.07 8.05 -4.15
CA LYS A 18 10.27 9.21 -4.55
C LYS A 18 9.44 9.75 -3.39
N THR A 19 8.88 8.87 -2.57
CA THR A 19 8.15 9.25 -1.35
C THR A 19 9.07 9.92 -0.34
N ALA A 20 10.26 9.36 -0.10
CA ALA A 20 11.25 9.96 0.81
C ALA A 20 11.64 11.38 0.38
N ASP A 21 11.94 11.57 -0.90
CA ASP A 21 12.27 12.89 -1.46
C ASP A 21 11.12 13.88 -1.30
N ALA A 22 9.89 13.47 -1.62
CA ALA A 22 8.72 14.32 -1.47
C ALA A 22 8.49 14.74 -0.01
N LEU A 23 8.62 13.81 0.93
CA LEU A 23 8.46 14.10 2.37
C LEU A 23 9.54 15.05 2.88
N LYS A 24 10.77 14.91 2.40
CA LYS A 24 11.85 15.84 2.71
C LYS A 24 11.56 17.25 2.20
N VAL A 25 11.11 17.37 0.95
CA VAL A 25 10.73 18.68 0.36
C VAL A 25 9.58 19.34 1.12
N MET A 26 8.62 18.55 1.60
CA MET A 26 7.47 19.07 2.37
C MET A 26 7.83 19.42 3.83
N GLY A 27 9.05 19.16 4.29
CA GLY A 27 9.42 19.34 5.71
C GLY A 27 8.59 18.43 6.64
N ALA A 28 8.22 17.24 6.17
CA ALA A 28 7.41 16.30 6.91
C ALA A 28 8.18 15.64 8.07
N ASP A 29 9.51 15.75 8.08
CA ASP A 29 10.39 15.32 9.17
C ASP A 29 9.98 15.89 10.54
N LYS A 30 9.38 17.08 10.56
CA LYS A 30 8.88 17.72 11.79
C LYS A 30 7.58 17.09 12.33
N TYR A 31 6.87 16.33 11.51
CA TYR A 31 5.54 15.81 11.81
C TYR A 31 5.48 14.27 11.81
N LEU A 32 6.44 13.62 11.13
CA LEU A 32 6.54 12.17 11.09
C LEU A 32 7.29 11.65 12.30
N LYS A 33 6.82 10.53 12.84
CA LYS A 33 7.48 9.80 13.93
C LYS A 33 8.70 8.99 13.46
N SER A 34 8.98 9.01 12.15
CA SER A 34 10.01 8.21 11.50
C SER A 34 10.80 9.05 10.49
N ASP A 35 12.07 8.70 10.33
CA ASP A 35 12.95 9.28 9.33
C ASP A 35 12.36 9.08 7.92
N PRO A 36 12.09 10.16 7.15
CA PRO A 36 11.59 10.07 5.78
C PRO A 36 12.44 9.16 4.87
N ALA A 37 13.75 9.04 5.12
CA ALA A 37 14.64 8.16 4.35
C ALA A 37 14.34 6.67 4.55
N ARG A 38 13.58 6.32 5.60
CA ARG A 38 13.11 4.95 5.90
C ARG A 38 11.66 4.73 5.46
N SER A 39 11.12 5.62 4.63
CA SER A 39 9.77 5.46 4.07
C SER A 39 9.71 4.21 3.21
N ILE A 40 8.69 3.40 3.44
CA ILE A 40 8.32 2.28 2.59
C ILE A 40 7.09 2.71 1.83
N ASN A 41 7.15 2.62 0.51
CA ASN A 41 6.01 2.80 -0.38
C ASN A 41 6.16 1.84 -1.56
N VAL A 42 5.66 0.63 -1.41
CA VAL A 42 5.74 -0.42 -2.43
C VAL A 42 4.36 -0.96 -2.74
N GLY A 43 4.22 -1.65 -3.87
CA GLY A 43 2.93 -2.21 -4.25
C GLY A 43 3.02 -3.29 -5.30
N ILE A 44 1.89 -3.94 -5.51
CA ILE A 44 1.64 -4.87 -6.60
C ILE A 44 0.45 -4.32 -7.37
N VAL A 45 0.64 -4.08 -8.66
CA VAL A 45 -0.42 -3.63 -9.57
C VAL A 45 -0.84 -4.80 -10.43
N GLY A 46 -2.10 -5.19 -10.28
CA GLY A 46 -2.76 -6.17 -11.12
C GLY A 46 -3.68 -5.54 -12.15
N ASP A 47 -4.25 -6.39 -13.00
CA ASP A 47 -5.21 -5.96 -14.01
C ASP A 47 -6.54 -5.51 -13.37
N ARG A 48 -7.32 -4.72 -14.13
CA ARG A 48 -8.71 -4.38 -13.78
C ARG A 48 -8.88 -3.75 -12.38
N GLY A 49 -7.90 -2.96 -11.96
CA GLY A 49 -7.93 -2.21 -10.70
C GLY A 49 -7.61 -3.02 -9.44
N MET A 50 -7.21 -4.29 -9.57
CA MET A 50 -6.75 -5.10 -8.45
C MET A 50 -5.32 -4.69 -8.03
N GLY A 51 -5.01 -4.72 -6.74
CA GLY A 51 -3.65 -4.48 -6.30
C GLY A 51 -3.43 -4.57 -4.80
N VAL A 52 -2.17 -4.31 -4.43
CA VAL A 52 -1.72 -4.20 -3.05
C VAL A 52 -0.88 -2.95 -2.92
N THR A 53 -1.13 -2.15 -1.89
CA THR A 53 -0.25 -1.03 -1.49
C THR A 53 0.31 -1.32 -0.11
N ALA A 54 1.59 -1.08 0.09
CA ALA A 54 2.25 -1.28 1.37
C ALA A 54 3.11 -0.07 1.73
N GLY A 55 2.96 0.43 2.95
CA GLY A 55 3.79 1.53 3.43
C GLY A 55 3.75 1.75 4.92
N ASN A 56 4.63 2.63 5.40
CA ASN A 56 4.84 2.89 6.83
C ASN A 56 4.64 4.37 7.22
N LEU A 57 3.96 5.15 6.39
CA LEU A 57 3.68 6.55 6.72
C LEU A 57 2.77 6.65 7.95
N GLY A 58 3.26 7.32 9.00
CA GLY A 58 2.58 7.41 10.30
C GLY A 58 2.82 6.20 11.23
N LEU A 59 3.60 5.21 10.79
CA LEU A 59 4.00 4.04 11.57
C LEU A 59 5.48 4.10 11.95
N PRO A 60 5.91 3.33 12.98
CA PRO A 60 7.32 3.10 13.24
C PRO A 60 8.04 2.48 12.03
N PRO A 61 9.35 2.69 11.85
CA PRO A 61 10.11 2.20 10.69
C PRO A 61 10.07 0.67 10.48
N TYR A 62 9.80 -0.08 11.54
CA TYR A 62 9.73 -1.54 11.56
C TYR A 62 8.30 -2.07 11.41
N GLN A 63 7.32 -1.22 11.09
CA GLN A 63 5.94 -1.62 10.83
C GLN A 63 5.53 -1.18 9.42
N VAL A 64 4.69 -1.97 8.77
CA VAL A 64 4.17 -1.69 7.43
C VAL A 64 2.69 -2.04 7.40
N ALA A 65 1.85 -1.11 6.96
CA ALA A 65 0.45 -1.37 6.68
C ALA A 65 0.29 -1.81 5.23
N LEU A 66 -0.53 -2.85 5.01
CA LEU A 66 -0.89 -3.34 3.69
C LEU A 66 -2.37 -3.09 3.43
N GLY A 67 -2.67 -2.47 2.28
CA GLY A 67 -4.01 -2.31 1.74
C GLY A 67 -4.20 -3.19 0.51
N PHE A 68 -5.35 -3.85 0.41
CA PHE A 68 -5.72 -4.69 -0.71
C PHE A 68 -6.87 -4.02 -1.48
N THR A 69 -6.74 -3.96 -2.80
CA THR A 69 -7.79 -3.46 -3.70
C THR A 69 -8.32 -4.61 -4.53
N GLU A 70 -9.63 -4.83 -4.46
CA GLU A 70 -10.29 -5.96 -5.11
C GLU A 70 -10.30 -5.87 -6.64
N GLY A 71 -10.52 -4.67 -7.18
CA GLY A 71 -10.76 -4.50 -8.61
C GLY A 71 -12.03 -5.20 -9.06
N SER A 72 -12.10 -5.62 -10.32
CA SER A 72 -13.28 -6.32 -10.88
C SER A 72 -13.21 -7.85 -10.82
N ASP A 73 -12.16 -8.43 -10.21
CA ASP A 73 -11.95 -9.89 -10.10
C ASP A 73 -11.64 -10.26 -8.64
N ALA A 74 -12.72 -10.37 -7.85
CA ALA A 74 -12.64 -10.64 -6.43
C ALA A 74 -11.92 -11.97 -6.10
N ALA A 75 -12.09 -12.98 -6.94
CA ALA A 75 -11.46 -14.28 -6.73
C ALA A 75 -9.93 -14.20 -6.90
N LYS A 76 -9.44 -13.49 -7.93
CA LYS A 76 -8.00 -13.26 -8.11
C LYS A 76 -7.44 -12.37 -7.01
N ALA A 77 -8.16 -11.34 -6.60
CA ALA A 77 -7.73 -10.46 -5.51
C ALA A 77 -7.61 -11.20 -4.18
N HIS A 78 -8.59 -12.06 -3.85
CA HIS A 78 -8.56 -12.85 -2.63
C HIS A 78 -7.41 -13.88 -2.63
N ARG A 79 -7.15 -14.52 -3.78
CA ARG A 79 -5.98 -15.41 -3.92
C ARG A 79 -4.67 -14.67 -3.68
N LEU A 80 -4.51 -13.49 -4.31
CA LEU A 80 -3.33 -12.64 -4.12
C LEU A 80 -3.16 -12.24 -2.66
N SER A 81 -4.24 -11.83 -1.98
CA SER A 81 -4.18 -11.44 -0.57
C SER A 81 -3.75 -12.59 0.33
N SER A 82 -4.34 -13.77 0.12
CA SER A 82 -4.04 -14.97 0.92
C SER A 82 -2.60 -15.44 0.70
N HIS A 83 -2.13 -15.46 -0.56
CA HIS A 83 -0.76 -15.83 -0.89
C HIS A 83 0.24 -14.84 -0.28
N LEU A 84 -0.04 -13.54 -0.37
CA LEU A 84 0.85 -12.53 0.20
C LEU A 84 0.90 -12.60 1.73
N VAL A 85 -0.23 -12.75 2.39
CA VAL A 85 -0.30 -12.92 3.86
C VAL A 85 0.49 -14.15 4.28
N ALA A 86 0.27 -15.30 3.63
CA ALA A 86 0.99 -16.52 3.95
C ALA A 86 2.52 -16.37 3.80
N ALA A 87 2.98 -15.73 2.71
CA ALA A 87 4.40 -15.49 2.47
C ALA A 87 5.01 -14.50 3.48
N LEU A 88 4.27 -13.46 3.87
CA LEU A 88 4.76 -12.47 4.83
C LEU A 88 4.82 -13.03 6.26
N SER A 89 3.84 -13.84 6.66
CA SER A 89 3.80 -14.48 7.98
C SER A 89 4.98 -15.40 8.28
N GLN A 90 5.75 -15.79 7.26
CA GLN A 90 7.00 -16.56 7.45
C GLN A 90 8.14 -15.72 8.05
N TYR A 91 8.08 -14.40 7.90
CA TYR A 91 9.17 -13.49 8.28
C TYR A 91 8.71 -12.34 9.19
N TRP A 92 7.42 -12.04 9.21
CA TRP A 92 6.82 -10.93 9.94
C TRP A 92 5.67 -11.42 10.83
N ASN A 93 5.47 -10.77 11.97
CA ASN A 93 4.22 -10.90 12.70
C ASN A 93 3.12 -10.17 11.92
N VAL A 94 2.11 -10.88 11.44
CA VAL A 94 1.02 -10.32 10.64
C VAL A 94 -0.23 -10.18 11.50
N GLU A 95 -0.68 -8.93 11.68
CA GLU A 95 -1.94 -8.61 12.34
C GLU A 95 -2.99 -8.25 11.30
N ILE A 96 -4.07 -9.03 11.24
CA ILE A 96 -5.19 -8.76 10.34
C ILE A 96 -6.13 -7.75 11.00
N VAL A 97 -6.33 -6.61 10.34
CA VAL A 97 -7.28 -5.59 10.80
C VAL A 97 -8.71 -6.13 10.68
N PRO A 98 -9.49 -6.16 11.77
CA PRO A 98 -10.85 -6.69 11.72
C PRO A 98 -11.79 -5.87 10.83
N LYS A 99 -12.82 -6.52 10.30
CA LYS A 99 -13.86 -5.87 9.50
C LYS A 99 -14.47 -4.68 10.26
N GLY A 100 -14.67 -3.56 9.56
CA GLY A 100 -15.20 -2.33 10.15
C GLY A 100 -14.19 -1.53 10.97
N ARG A 101 -12.91 -1.94 10.99
CA ARG A 101 -11.80 -1.19 11.58
C ARG A 101 -10.76 -0.83 10.50
N GLY A 102 -9.95 0.19 10.78
CA GLY A 102 -8.95 0.71 9.85
C GLY A 102 -9.46 1.83 8.94
N ALA A 103 -8.77 2.05 7.81
CA ALA A 103 -9.13 3.08 6.85
C ALA A 103 -10.44 2.71 6.13
N SER A 104 -11.54 3.32 6.55
CA SER A 104 -12.83 3.20 5.85
C SER A 104 -12.88 4.20 4.69
N PRO A 105 -13.54 3.88 3.57
CA PRO A 105 -13.81 4.85 2.52
C PRO A 105 -14.49 6.06 3.15
N MET A 106 -13.85 7.23 3.08
CA MET A 106 -14.49 8.47 3.50
C MET A 106 -15.62 8.76 2.52
N LYS A 107 -16.85 8.91 3.02
CA LYS A 107 -18.05 9.19 2.20
C LYS A 107 -17.91 10.44 1.31
N ALA A 108 -16.93 11.32 1.60
CA ALA A 108 -16.67 12.57 0.89
C ALA A 108 -15.33 12.59 0.13
N CYS A 109 -14.61 11.46 0.05
CA CYS A 109 -13.47 11.33 -0.85
C CYS A 109 -13.94 10.78 -2.20
N ASP A 110 -14.83 11.50 -2.86
CA ASP A 110 -14.93 11.43 -4.31
C ASP A 110 -13.61 12.00 -4.82
N GLY A 111 -12.67 11.11 -5.19
CA GLY A 111 -11.32 11.49 -5.60
C GLY A 111 -11.40 12.72 -6.48
N ILE A 112 -10.75 13.81 -6.07
CA ILE A 112 -10.84 15.14 -6.67
C ILE A 112 -10.92 14.95 -8.19
N ARG A 113 -12.13 15.11 -8.75
CA ARG A 113 -12.29 15.44 -10.15
C ARG A 113 -11.62 16.79 -10.24
N LEU A 114 -10.34 16.80 -10.57
CA LEU A 114 -9.70 17.99 -11.08
C LEU A 114 -10.58 18.37 -12.26
N LYS A 115 -11.37 19.43 -12.08
CA LYS A 115 -12.03 20.10 -13.19
C LYS A 115 -10.91 20.39 -14.18
N GLN A 116 -10.91 19.65 -15.28
CA GLN A 116 -10.40 20.20 -16.52
C GLN A 116 -11.41 21.28 -16.88
N ASP A 117 -11.14 22.50 -16.40
CA ASP A 117 -11.82 23.67 -16.93
C ASP A 117 -11.20 24.00 -18.31
N PRO A 118 -12.03 24.46 -19.26
CA PRO A 118 -11.74 24.53 -20.70
C PRO A 118 -10.68 25.55 -21.10
#